data_AF-A0A7Y2GWK1-F1
#
_entry.id   AF-A0A7Y2GWK1-F1
#
_cell.length_a   1.000
_cell.length_b   1.000
_cell.length_c   1.000
_cell.angle_alpha   90.00
_cell.angle_beta   90.00
_cell.angle_gamma   90.00
#
_symmetry.space_group_name_H-M   'P 1'
#
loop_
_entity.id
_entity.type
_entity.pdbx_description
1 polymer ?
#
loop_
_entity_poly.entity_id
_entity_poly.type
_entity_poly.pdbx_seq_one_letter_code
_entity_poly.pdbx_strand_id
1 'polypeptide(L)'
;MFCPSCGEADQKKGTYCRKCGGFLADFGKVKLSERPVDENFTANTVLTGLTGITSLVLAIVLYIMFLGRADTPVIIYIVAGFLTAMFAWQVQTFLRTLQLKKQFRNRDRQKAEMESAAVDSQPTKELLNEPDLGNVVPASVTENTTNNLKEKVRRSTQSEK
;
A
#
# COMPACT_ATOMS: atom_id res chain seq x y z
N MET A 1 -12.96 22.57 21.55
CA MET A 1 -12.66 21.12 21.45
C MET A 1 -11.80 20.72 22.62
N PHE A 2 -11.79 19.43 22.99
CA PHE A 2 -11.04 18.94 24.14
C PHE A 2 -9.59 18.58 23.75
N CYS A 3 -8.64 18.82 24.65
CA CYS A 3 -7.27 18.36 24.48
C CYS A 3 -7.16 16.86 24.81
N PRO A 4 -6.65 16.00 23.89
CA PRO A 4 -6.54 14.56 24.15
C PRO A 4 -5.53 14.22 25.23
N SER A 5 -4.57 15.10 25.52
CA SER A 5 -3.52 14.85 26.51
C SER A 5 -3.92 15.25 27.93
N CYS A 6 -4.77 16.27 28.10
CA CYS A 6 -5.08 16.83 29.43
C CYS A 6 -6.57 17.08 29.70
N GLY A 7 -7.46 16.79 28.74
CA GLY A 7 -8.91 16.89 28.91
C GLY A 7 -9.48 18.32 28.94
N GLU A 8 -8.65 19.36 28.80
CA GLU A 8 -9.09 20.76 28.89
C GLU A 8 -10.05 21.12 27.73
N ALA A 9 -11.18 21.76 28.07
CA ALA A 9 -12.20 22.20 27.13
C ALA A 9 -11.81 23.51 26.42
N ASP A 10 -12.63 23.96 25.46
CA ASP A 10 -12.55 25.27 24.80
C ASP A 10 -11.21 25.66 24.13
N GLN A 11 -10.43 24.69 23.67
CA GLN A 11 -9.22 24.97 22.88
C GLN A 11 -9.55 25.25 21.41
N LYS A 12 -8.76 26.15 20.77
CA LYS A 12 -8.84 26.48 19.34
C LYS A 12 -8.05 25.49 18.47
N LYS A 13 -8.59 25.17 17.29
CA LYS A 13 -7.98 24.26 16.29
C LYS A 13 -6.67 24.83 15.75
N GLY A 14 -5.67 23.97 15.54
CA GLY A 14 -4.36 24.37 15.00
C GLY A 14 -3.51 25.20 15.97
N THR A 15 -3.79 25.15 17.28
CA THR A 15 -3.03 25.84 18.31
C THR A 15 -2.52 24.86 19.37
N TYR A 16 -1.58 25.30 20.19
CA TYR A 16 -1.08 24.53 21.31
C TYR A 16 -2.04 24.63 22.51
N CYS A 17 -2.16 23.54 23.26
CA CYS A 17 -2.92 23.51 24.50
C CYS A 17 -2.30 24.50 25.49
N ARG A 18 -3.12 25.38 26.07
CA ARG A 18 -2.66 26.35 27.08
C ARG A 18 -2.20 25.72 28.40
N LYS A 19 -2.61 24.47 28.67
CA LYS A 19 -2.33 23.78 29.94
C LYS A 19 -1.15 22.83 29.83
N CYS A 20 -1.14 21.97 28.81
CA CYS A 20 -0.10 20.94 28.66
C CYS A 20 0.91 21.23 27.53
N GLY A 21 0.73 22.31 26.77
CA GLY A 21 1.62 22.67 25.65
C GLY A 21 1.55 21.72 24.45
N GLY A 22 0.71 20.68 24.48
CA GLY A 22 0.57 19.75 23.36
C GLY A 22 -0.07 20.41 22.14
N PHE A 23 0.40 20.09 20.93
CA PHE A 23 -0.17 20.64 19.70
C PHE A 23 -1.52 19.97 19.38
N LEU A 24 -2.59 20.77 19.22
CA LEU A 24 -3.90 20.24 18.80
C LEU A 24 -4.05 20.35 17.28
N ALA A 25 -3.75 19.25 16.59
CA ALA A 25 -4.04 19.10 15.17
C ALA A 25 -5.56 19.19 14.93
N ASP A 26 -5.97 19.79 13.80
CA ASP A 26 -7.37 19.86 13.41
C ASP A 26 -7.85 18.50 12.90
N PHE A 27 -8.23 17.62 13.83
CA PHE A 27 -8.82 16.31 13.50
C PHE A 27 -10.18 16.42 12.79
N GLY A 28 -10.80 17.61 12.75
CA GLY A 28 -12.09 17.81 12.09
C GLY A 28 -12.01 17.97 10.57
N LYS A 29 -10.81 18.13 10.02
CA LYS A 29 -10.58 18.24 8.58
C LYS A 29 -9.24 17.61 8.21
N VAL A 30 -9.01 16.36 8.64
CA VAL A 30 -8.21 15.49 7.78
C VAL A 30 -9.08 15.28 6.54
N LYS A 31 -9.01 16.22 5.59
CA LYS A 31 -9.18 15.85 4.20
C LYS A 31 -8.09 14.82 4.00
N LEU A 32 -8.42 13.53 4.17
CA LEU A 32 -7.73 12.54 3.36
C LEU A 32 -7.77 13.17 1.99
N SER A 33 -6.61 13.61 1.50
CA SER A 33 -6.49 14.00 0.12
C SER A 33 -6.68 12.71 -0.64
N GLU A 34 -7.94 12.32 -0.78
CA GLU A 34 -8.48 11.31 -1.66
C GLU A 34 -8.34 11.90 -3.05
N ARG A 35 -7.08 12.14 -3.45
CA ARG A 35 -6.76 11.99 -4.85
C ARG A 35 -7.12 10.55 -5.12
N PRO A 36 -8.10 10.28 -5.99
CA PRO A 36 -8.50 8.90 -6.26
C PRO A 36 -7.22 8.16 -6.65
N VAL A 37 -6.81 7.21 -5.83
CA VAL A 37 -5.65 6.35 -6.10
C VAL A 37 -5.83 5.70 -7.49
N ASP A 38 -7.07 5.55 -7.92
CA ASP A 38 -7.51 5.03 -9.21
C ASP A 38 -6.99 5.82 -10.42
N GLU A 39 -6.92 7.15 -10.39
CA GLU A 39 -6.45 7.93 -11.55
C GLU A 39 -4.95 7.74 -11.79
N ASN A 40 -4.15 7.81 -10.71
CA ASN A 40 -2.70 7.62 -10.79
C ASN A 40 -2.34 6.17 -11.17
N PHE A 41 -3.13 5.20 -10.70
CA PHE A 41 -2.94 3.80 -11.05
C PHE A 41 -3.25 3.53 -12.52
N THR A 42 -4.31 4.13 -13.04
CA THR A 42 -4.69 3.98 -14.45
C THR A 42 -3.65 4.60 -15.37
N ALA A 43 -3.18 5.82 -15.07
CA ALA A 43 -2.15 6.49 -15.87
C ALA A 43 -0.84 5.68 -15.90
N ASN A 44 -0.36 5.19 -14.75
CA ASN A 44 0.85 4.36 -14.68
C ASN A 44 0.67 3.01 -15.39
N THR A 45 -0.52 2.42 -15.34
CA THR A 45 -0.82 1.15 -16.04
C THR A 45 -0.82 1.35 -17.56
N VAL A 46 -1.40 2.45 -18.05
CA VAL A 46 -1.40 2.77 -19.48
C VAL A 46 0.02 3.05 -19.97
N LEU A 47 0.79 3.82 -19.19
CA LEU A 47 2.18 4.14 -19.54
C LEU A 47 3.07 2.90 -19.58
N THR A 48 2.96 2.00 -18.59
CA THR A 48 3.69 0.71 -18.60
C THR A 48 3.23 -0.22 -19.72
N GLY A 49 1.94 -0.22 -20.05
CA GLY A 49 1.40 -0.96 -21.19
C GLY A 49 1.96 -0.48 -22.53
N LEU A 50 1.92 0.83 -22.79
CA LEU A 50 2.45 1.45 -24.01
C LEU A 50 3.95 1.19 -24.18
N THR A 51 4.72 1.40 -23.11
CA THR A 51 6.18 1.17 -23.14
C THR A 51 6.51 -0.31 -23.37
N GLY A 52 5.77 -1.24 -22.75
CA GLY A 52 5.93 -2.67 -23.01
C GLY A 52 5.59 -3.08 -24.46
N ILE A 53 4.51 -2.55 -25.03
CA ILE A 53 4.13 -2.85 -26.43
C ILE A 53 5.18 -2.30 -27.39
N THR A 54 5.60 -1.05 -27.22
CA THR A 54 6.61 -0.43 -28.09
C THR A 54 7.95 -1.16 -28.03
N SER A 55 8.40 -1.59 -26.85
CA SER A 55 9.65 -2.37 -26.73
C SER A 55 9.54 -3.75 -27.39
N LEU A 56 8.39 -4.42 -27.29
CA LEU A 56 8.14 -5.71 -27.92
C LEU A 56 8.15 -5.59 -29.45
N VAL A 57 7.43 -4.62 -29.99
CA VAL A 57 7.37 -4.37 -31.44
C VAL A 57 8.77 -4.09 -31.98
N LEU A 58 9.53 -3.24 -31.28
CA LEU A 58 10.91 -2.93 -31.68
C LEU A 58 11.81 -4.18 -31.66
N ALA A 59 11.70 -5.00 -30.60
CA ALA A 59 12.45 -6.25 -30.51
C ALA A 59 12.09 -7.22 -31.65
N ILE A 60 10.81 -7.36 -31.98
CA ILE A 60 10.33 -8.22 -33.09
C ILE A 60 10.85 -7.71 -34.42
N VAL A 61 10.78 -6.41 -34.68
CA VAL A 61 11.28 -5.80 -35.92
C VAL A 61 12.78 -6.05 -36.07
N LEU A 62 13.56 -5.85 -35.00
CA LEU A 62 15.00 -6.17 -35.02
C LEU A 62 15.25 -7.65 -35.27
N TYR A 63 14.47 -8.53 -34.65
CA TYR A 63 14.62 -9.96 -34.86
C TYR A 63 14.33 -10.34 -36.32
N ILE A 64 13.21 -9.88 -36.88
CA ILE A 64 12.82 -10.19 -38.28
C ILE A 64 13.80 -9.61 -39.30
N MET A 65 14.27 -8.37 -39.10
CA MET A 65 15.13 -7.69 -40.09
C MET A 65 16.57 -8.22 -40.11
N PHE A 66 17.03 -8.81 -39.00
CA PHE A 66 18.43 -9.17 -38.82
C PHE A 66 18.68 -10.68 -38.62
N LEU A 67 17.66 -11.50 -38.37
CA LEU A 67 17.84 -12.96 -38.39
C LEU A 67 18.28 -13.42 -39.79
N GLY A 68 19.44 -14.05 -39.87
CA GLY A 68 19.94 -14.67 -41.10
C GLY A 68 20.83 -13.77 -41.97
N ARG A 69 21.12 -12.53 -41.56
CA ARG A 69 22.17 -11.72 -42.22
C ARG A 69 23.54 -11.99 -41.59
N ALA A 70 24.49 -12.42 -42.42
CA ALA A 70 25.86 -12.72 -42.02
C ALA A 70 26.66 -11.48 -41.57
N ASP A 71 26.36 -10.30 -42.12
CA ASP A 71 27.06 -9.04 -41.81
C ASP A 71 26.44 -8.26 -40.64
N THR A 72 25.63 -8.91 -39.81
CA THR A 72 24.94 -8.21 -38.72
C THR A 72 25.90 -7.96 -37.55
N PRO A 73 26.11 -6.70 -37.10
CA PRO A 73 26.94 -6.43 -35.94
C PRO A 73 26.34 -7.05 -34.67
N VAL A 74 27.19 -7.66 -33.84
CA VAL A 74 26.82 -8.37 -32.59
C VAL A 74 25.99 -7.48 -31.65
N ILE A 75 26.23 -6.17 -31.67
CA ILE A 75 25.51 -5.18 -30.86
C ILE A 75 24.00 -5.28 -31.05
N ILE A 76 23.50 -5.59 -32.25
CA ILE A 76 22.05 -5.69 -32.52
C ILE A 76 21.42 -6.83 -31.72
N TYR A 77 22.10 -7.97 -31.62
CA TYR A 77 21.62 -9.10 -30.83
C TYR A 77 21.60 -8.78 -29.32
N ILE A 78 22.60 -8.05 -28.83
CA ILE A 78 22.65 -7.59 -27.44
C ILE A 78 21.47 -6.64 -27.15
N VAL A 79 21.21 -5.69 -28.03
CA VAL A 79 20.09 -4.75 -27.89
C VAL A 79 18.75 -5.47 -27.94
N ALA A 80 18.56 -6.42 -28.88
CA ALA A 80 17.35 -7.22 -28.94
C ALA A 80 17.13 -8.08 -27.67
N GLY A 81 18.20 -8.67 -27.14
CA GLY A 81 18.20 -9.38 -25.85
C GLY A 81 17.82 -8.47 -24.67
N PHE A 82 18.35 -7.25 -24.64
CA PHE A 82 18.01 -6.28 -23.59
C PHE A 82 16.55 -5.82 -23.68
N LEU A 83 16.04 -5.55 -24.88
CA LEU A 83 14.64 -5.16 -25.10
C LEU A 83 13.67 -6.27 -24.70
N THR A 84 14.01 -7.53 -24.99
CA THR A 84 13.20 -8.69 -24.57
C THR A 84 13.24 -8.90 -23.06
N ALA A 85 14.38 -8.71 -22.41
CA ALA A 85 14.48 -8.74 -20.95
C ALA A 85 13.64 -7.63 -20.29
N MET A 86 13.69 -6.41 -20.83
CA MET A 86 12.85 -5.30 -20.38
C MET A 86 11.36 -5.61 -20.56
N PHE A 87 10.97 -6.22 -21.68
CA PHE A 87 9.59 -6.65 -21.89
C PHE A 87 9.15 -7.69 -20.85
N ALA A 88 9.98 -8.71 -20.59
CA ALA A 88 9.68 -9.73 -19.58
C ALA A 88 9.51 -9.10 -18.18
N TRP A 89 10.35 -8.13 -17.84
CA TRP A 89 10.24 -7.37 -16.60
C TRP A 89 8.92 -6.57 -16.50
N GLN A 90 8.52 -5.92 -17.59
CA GLN A 90 7.24 -5.20 -17.64
C GLN A 90 6.05 -6.14 -17.48
N VAL A 91 6.08 -7.32 -18.12
CA VAL A 91 5.04 -8.34 -17.98
C VAL A 91 4.96 -8.85 -16.53
N GLN A 92 6.09 -9.10 -15.88
CA GLN A 92 6.11 -9.55 -14.48
C GLN A 92 5.51 -8.50 -13.55
N THR A 93 5.91 -7.24 -13.72
CA THR A 93 5.35 -6.11 -12.95
C THR A 93 3.84 -6.00 -13.19
N PHE A 94 3.40 -6.10 -14.44
CA PHE A 94 2.01 -6.04 -14.82
C PHE A 94 1.17 -7.17 -14.19
N LEU A 95 1.68 -8.40 -14.18
CA LEU A 95 1.01 -9.53 -13.52
C LEU A 95 0.85 -9.31 -12.01
N ARG A 96 1.88 -8.78 -11.33
CA ARG A 96 1.77 -8.43 -9.91
C ARG A 96 0.71 -7.35 -9.68
N THR A 97 0.67 -6.34 -10.54
CA THR A 97 -0.34 -5.27 -10.51
C THR A 97 -1.76 -5.84 -10.71
N LEU A 98 -1.94 -6.80 -11.61
CA LEU A 98 -3.22 -7.49 -11.82
C LEU A 98 -3.63 -8.35 -10.61
N GLN A 99 -2.69 -9.02 -9.93
CA GLN A 99 -2.97 -9.79 -8.73
C GLN A 99 -3.47 -8.88 -7.59
N LEU A 100 -2.84 -7.72 -7.40
CA LEU A 100 -3.30 -6.72 -6.43
C LEU A 100 -4.71 -6.23 -6.78
N LYS A 101 -4.97 -5.93 -8.05
CA LYS A 101 -6.32 -5.54 -8.51
C LYS A 101 -7.36 -6.63 -8.24
N LYS A 102 -7.00 -7.90 -8.39
CA LYS A 102 -7.87 -9.04 -8.06
C LYS A 102 -8.18 -9.11 -6.56
N GLN A 103 -7.20 -8.82 -5.71
CA GLN A 103 -7.40 -8.78 -4.25
C GLN A 103 -8.30 -7.62 -3.83
N PHE A 104 -8.09 -6.41 -4.36
CA PHE A 104 -8.96 -5.26 -4.07
C PHE A 104 -10.39 -5.52 -4.51
N ARG A 105 -10.59 -6.02 -5.73
CA ARG A 105 -11.93 -6.38 -6.24
C ARG A 105 -12.63 -7.44 -5.37
N ASN A 106 -11.89 -8.40 -4.83
CA ASN A 106 -12.45 -9.40 -3.92
C ASN A 106 -12.82 -8.80 -2.55
N ARG A 107 -12.02 -7.84 -2.02
CA ARG A 107 -12.38 -7.09 -0.80
C ARG A 107 -13.62 -6.24 -0.99
N ASP A 108 -13.76 -5.57 -2.14
CA ASP A 108 -14.93 -4.74 -2.42
C ASP A 108 -16.20 -5.58 -2.52
N ARG A 109 -16.11 -6.78 -3.14
CA ARG A 109 -17.22 -7.75 -3.15
C ARG A 109 -17.59 -8.22 -1.75
N GLN A 110 -16.61 -8.60 -0.92
CA GLN A 110 -16.88 -9.01 0.46
C GLN A 110 -17.50 -7.88 1.28
N LYS A 111 -17.05 -6.63 1.07
CA LYS A 111 -17.64 -5.46 1.73
C LYS A 111 -19.09 -5.25 1.29
N ALA A 112 -19.37 -5.34 -0.01
CA ALA A 112 -20.74 -5.23 -0.53
C ALA A 112 -21.66 -6.36 -0.06
N GLU A 113 -21.15 -7.60 0.05
CA GLU A 113 -21.91 -8.73 0.60
C GLU A 113 -22.21 -8.52 2.10
N MET A 114 -21.21 -8.07 2.88
CA MET A 114 -21.37 -7.78 4.31
C MET A 114 -22.30 -6.58 4.57
N GLU A 115 -22.29 -5.58 3.69
CA GLU A 115 -23.21 -4.44 3.73
C GLU A 115 -24.63 -4.85 3.32
N SER A 116 -24.79 -5.72 2.30
CA SER A 116 -26.10 -6.25 1.93
C SER A 116 -26.70 -7.18 2.99
N ALA A 117 -25.85 -7.97 3.67
CA ALA A 117 -26.26 -8.82 4.79
C ALA A 117 -26.57 -8.00 6.06
N ALA A 118 -25.98 -6.80 6.21
CA ALA A 118 -26.30 -5.89 7.29
C ALA A 118 -27.59 -5.08 7.05
N VAL A 119 -28.03 -4.90 5.80
CA VAL A 119 -29.28 -4.19 5.46
C VAL A 119 -30.53 -5.07 5.64
N ASP A 120 -30.39 -6.40 5.71
CA ASP A 120 -31.45 -7.29 6.19
C ASP A 120 -31.44 -7.40 7.74
N SER A 121 -31.17 -6.27 8.40
CA SER A 121 -31.31 -6.17 9.85
C SER A 121 -32.79 -6.31 10.17
N GLN A 122 -33.14 -7.46 10.76
CA GLN A 122 -34.31 -7.57 11.60
C GLN A 122 -34.42 -6.34 12.51
N PRO A 123 -35.63 -5.86 12.82
CA PRO A 123 -35.83 -4.75 13.74
C PRO A 123 -35.34 -5.15 15.13
N THR A 124 -34.08 -4.84 15.46
CA THR A 124 -33.50 -4.95 16.79
C THR A 124 -34.13 -3.87 17.67
N LYS A 125 -35.29 -4.21 18.24
CA LYS A 125 -35.85 -3.58 19.45
C LYS A 125 -35.13 -4.04 20.73
N GLU A 126 -33.83 -4.33 20.64
CA GLU A 126 -33.06 -4.75 21.80
C GLU A 126 -31.90 -3.77 21.94
N LEU A 127 -32.07 -2.85 22.91
CA LEU A 127 -31.00 -1.99 23.38
C LEU A 127 -29.77 -2.86 23.63
N LEU A 128 -28.66 -2.54 22.98
CA LEU A 128 -27.38 -3.18 23.28
C LEU A 128 -27.17 -3.13 24.80
N ASN A 129 -26.96 -4.31 25.40
CA ASN A 129 -26.54 -4.38 26.79
C ASN A 129 -25.29 -3.52 26.98
N GLU A 130 -25.27 -2.81 28.10
CA GLU A 130 -24.17 -1.96 28.54
C GLU A 130 -22.84 -2.73 28.40
N PRO A 131 -21.82 -2.13 27.76
CA PRO A 131 -20.57 -2.83 27.52
C PRO A 131 -19.98 -3.30 28.85
N ASP A 132 -19.84 -4.61 29.02
CA ASP A 132 -19.21 -5.21 30.19
C ASP A 132 -17.70 -4.88 30.18
N LEU A 133 -17.37 -3.79 30.87
CA LEU A 133 -16.02 -3.29 31.06
C LEU A 133 -15.19 -4.19 31.99
N GLY A 134 -15.77 -5.26 32.55
CA GLY A 134 -15.10 -6.18 33.46
C GLY A 134 -13.98 -7.01 32.82
N ASN A 135 -13.96 -7.11 31.48
CA ASN A 135 -12.98 -7.92 30.75
C ASN A 135 -12.21 -7.12 29.68
N VAL A 136 -12.01 -5.81 29.92
CA VAL A 136 -11.07 -5.02 29.13
C VAL A 136 -9.66 -5.38 29.57
N VAL A 137 -9.06 -6.35 28.88
CA VAL A 137 -7.63 -6.62 28.98
C VAL A 137 -6.92 -5.40 28.38
N PRO A 138 -6.10 -4.66 29.14
CA PRO A 138 -5.34 -3.55 28.59
C PRO A 138 -4.47 -4.07 27.45
N ALA A 139 -4.39 -3.32 26.35
CA ALA A 139 -3.51 -3.61 25.23
C ALA A 139 -2.04 -3.39 25.65
N SER A 140 -1.52 -4.24 26.54
CA SER A 140 -0.12 -4.29 26.95
C SER A 140 0.69 -5.27 26.09
N VAL A 141 0.30 -5.43 24.81
CA VAL A 141 1.06 -6.20 23.81
C VAL A 141 1.94 -5.26 22.99
N THR A 142 2.65 -4.35 23.66
CA THR A 142 3.67 -3.48 23.03
C THR A 142 5.08 -3.71 23.57
N GLU A 143 5.28 -4.55 24.59
CA GLU A 143 6.59 -4.67 25.24
C GLU A 143 7.41 -5.91 24.85
N ASN A 144 6.79 -6.96 24.30
CA ASN A 144 7.52 -8.22 24.06
C ASN A 144 8.26 -8.31 22.71
N THR A 145 8.02 -7.38 21.78
CA THR A 145 8.68 -7.42 20.45
C THR A 145 10.00 -6.63 20.41
N THR A 146 10.24 -5.72 21.35
CA THR A 146 11.48 -4.90 21.42
C THR A 146 12.63 -5.59 22.14
N ASN A 147 12.40 -6.58 23.00
CA ASN A 147 13.48 -7.28 23.70
C ASN A 147 14.32 -8.20 22.80
N ASN A 148 13.72 -8.78 21.75
CA ASN A 148 14.45 -9.64 20.82
C ASN A 148 15.42 -8.89 19.88
N LEU A 149 15.33 -7.56 19.78
CA LEU A 149 16.30 -6.78 19.01
C LEU A 149 17.61 -6.54 19.79
N LYS A 150 17.53 -6.38 21.12
CA LYS A 150 18.73 -6.14 21.96
C LYS A 150 19.65 -7.35 22.02
N GLU A 151 19.10 -8.57 21.98
CA GLU A 151 19.91 -9.79 22.03
C GLU A 151 20.70 -10.02 20.73
N LYS A 152 20.15 -9.65 19.57
CA LYS A 152 20.80 -9.84 18.27
C LYS A 152 21.97 -8.87 18.03
N VAL A 153 21.89 -7.65 18.57
CA VAL A 153 22.97 -6.65 18.49
C VAL A 153 24.18 -7.05 19.35
N ARG A 154 23.96 -7.72 20.49
CA ARG A 154 25.05 -8.16 21.37
C ARG A 154 25.88 -9.32 20.79
N ARG A 155 25.27 -10.22 20.02
CA ARG A 155 25.99 -11.34 19.39
C ARG A 155 26.86 -10.91 18.20
N SER A 156 26.51 -9.81 17.53
CA SER A 156 27.28 -9.31 16.37
C SER A 156 28.54 -8.54 16.77
N THR A 157 28.58 -7.97 17.98
CA THR A 157 29.76 -7.21 18.47
C THR A 157 30.85 -8.07 19.11
N GLN A 158 30.60 -9.36 19.34
CA GLN A 158 31.54 -10.26 20.01
C GLN A 158 32.29 -11.19 19.03
N SER A 159 31.93 -11.17 17.75
CA SER A 159 32.56 -12.00 16.69
C SER A 159 33.64 -11.25 15.90
N GLU A 160 34.09 -10.09 16.39
CA GLU A 160 35.08 -9.22 15.73
C GLU A 160 36.29 -8.93 16.64
N LYS A 161 36.72 -9.94 17.40
CA LYS A 161 38.02 -9.96 18.10
C LYS A 161 38.74 -11.27 17.87
#